data_AF-A0A0M4MIN7-F1
#
_entry.id   AF-A0A0M4MIN7-F1
#
_cell.length_a   1.000
_cell.length_b   1.000
_cell.length_c   1.000
_cell.angle_alpha   90.00
_cell.angle_beta   90.00
_cell.angle_gamma   90.00
#
_symmetry.space_group_name_H-M   'P 1'
#
loop_
_entity.id
_entity.type
_entity.pdbx_description
1 polymer ?
#
loop_
_entity_poly.entity_id
_entity_poly.type
_entity_poly.pdbx_seq_one_letter_code
_entity_poly.pdbx_strand_id
1 'polypeptide(L)' 'MHYANCSEVRAAGAAPLYQGQPGYNGKLDRDHDGVACE' A
#
# COMPACT_ATOMS: atom_id res chain seq x y z
N MET A 1 0.49 9.86 6.90
CA MET A 1 1.71 9.20 6.42
C MET A 1 1.35 8.51 5.12
N HIS A 2 2.00 8.89 4.02
CA HIS A 2 1.78 8.28 2.71
C HIS A 2 3.09 7.61 2.31
N TYR A 3 3.03 6.34 1.92
CA TYR A 3 4.19 5.64 1.38
C TYR A 3 4.37 6.03 -0.09
N ALA A 4 5.60 6.31 -0.52
CA ALA A 4 5.86 6.69 -1.90
C ALA A 4 5.84 5.47 -2.83
N ASN A 5 6.12 4.28 -2.29
CA ASN A 5 6.18 3.03 -3.05
C ASN A 5 5.98 1.80 -2.16
N CYS A 6 5.71 0.66 -2.81
CA CYS A 6 5.53 -0.63 -2.13
C CYS A 6 6.78 -1.17 -1.40
N SER A 7 7.96 -0.65 -1.70
CA SER A 7 9.18 -1.04 -0.99
C SER A 7 9.22 -0.42 0.41
N GLU A 8 8.79 0.83 0.56
CA GLU A 8 8.63 1.46 1.88
C GLU A 8 7.55 0.77 2.72
N VAL A 9 6.43 0.41 2.09
CA VAL A 9 5.34 -0.31 2.75
C VAL A 9 5.83 -1.65 3.31
N ARG A 10 6.59 -2.41 2.50
CA ARG A 10 7.20 -3.67 2.94
C ARG A 10 8.29 -3.47 3.98
N ALA A 11 9.14 -2.46 3.82
CA ALA A 11 10.20 -2.14 4.79
C ALA A 11 9.62 -1.72 6.15
N ALA A 12 8.48 -1.05 6.16
CA ALA A 12 7.73 -0.72 7.36
C ALA A 12 6.94 -1.91 7.95
N GLY A 13 6.89 -3.05 7.26
CA GLY A 13 6.07 -4.20 7.67
C GLY A 13 4.57 -3.93 7.58
N ALA A 14 4.15 -2.92 6.81
CA ALA A 14 2.76 -2.53 6.61
C ALA A 14 2.12 -3.19 5.38
N ALA A 15 2.88 -3.99 4.63
CA ALA A 15 2.37 -4.73 3.49
C ALA A 15 1.75 -6.07 3.94
N PRO A 16 0.64 -6.50 3.32
CA PRO A 16 -0.14 -5.80 2.29
C PRO A 16 -0.99 -4.65 2.87
N LEU A 17 -1.10 -3.55 2.12
CA LEU A 17 -1.89 -2.38 2.49
C LEU A 17 -3.33 -2.54 2.02
N TYR A 18 -4.26 -2.60 2.94
CA TYR A 18 -5.67 -2.71 2.61
C TYR A 18 -6.34 -1.34 2.48
N GLN A 19 -7.35 -1.26 1.61
CA GLN A 19 -8.16 -0.06 1.43
C GLN A 19 -8.74 0.42 2.77
N GLY A 20 -8.39 1.65 3.16
CA GLY A 20 -8.76 2.24 4.46
C GLY A 20 -7.63 2.26 5.50
N GLN A 21 -6.52 1.55 5.26
CA GLN A 21 -5.34 1.68 6.10
C GLN A 21 -4.58 3.00 5.84
N PRO A 22 -3.99 3.60 6.89
CA PRO A 22 -3.13 4.76 6.73
C PRO A 22 -1.90 4.40 5.88
N GLY A 23 -1.79 5.04 4.72
CA GLY A 23 -0.74 4.77 3.74
C GLY A 23 -1.21 4.04 2.50
N TYR A 24 -2.44 3.50 2.50
CA TYR A 24 -3.07 3.01 1.28
C TYR A 24 -3.21 4.14 0.27
N ASN A 25 -2.84 3.84 -0.97
CA ASN A 25 -2.97 4.76 -2.09
C ASN A 25 -3.39 3.92 -3.30
N GLY A 26 -4.46 4.33 -3.99
CA GLY A 26 -4.89 3.65 -5.22
C GLY A 26 -3.82 3.67 -6.32
N LYS A 27 -2.78 4.51 -6.21
CA LYS A 27 -1.59 4.44 -7.09
C LYS A 27 -0.65 3.27 -6.79
N LEU A 28 -0.71 2.71 -5.58
CA LEU A 28 0.09 1.55 -5.14
C LEU A 28 -0.64 0.23 -5.39
N ASP A 29 -1.96 0.28 -5.45
CA ASP A 29 -2.84 -0.80 -5.88
C ASP A 29 -2.90 -0.80 -7.42
N ARG A 30 -2.14 -1.70 -8.04
CA ARG A 30 -1.93 -1.68 -9.50
C ARG A 30 -3.14 -2.23 -10.26
N ASP A 31 -3.84 -3.18 -9.65
CA ASP A 31 -5.00 -3.89 -10.17
C ASP A 31 -6.34 -3.37 -9.63
N HIS A 32 -6.29 -2.44 -8.66
CA HIS A 32 -7.44 -1.78 -8.06
C HIS A 32 -8.38 -2.74 -7.33
N ASP A 33 -7.84 -3.80 -6.73
CA ASP A 33 -8.60 -4.83 -6.01
C ASP A 33 -8.85 -4.46 -4.53
N GLY A 34 -8.23 -3.38 -4.05
CA GLY A 34 -8.30 -2.94 -2.65
C GLY A 34 -7.10 -3.37 -1.80
N VAL A 35 -6.09 -4.02 -2.39
CA VAL A 35 -4.87 -4.51 -1.75
C VAL A 35 -3.66 -3.92 -2.46
N ALA A 36 -3.12 -2.84 -1.90
CA ALA A 36 -1.87 -2.28 -2.37
C ALA A 36 -0.67 -3.12 -1.92
N CYS A 37 0.29 -3.30 -2.82
CA CYS A 37 1.59 -3.90 -2.52
C CYS A 37 1.54 -5.36 -2.04
N GLU A 38 0.70 -6.17 -2.69
CA GLU A 38 0.78 -7.65 -2.62
C GLU A 38 2.15 -8.20 -3.07
#